data_AF-A0A967Y4I7-F1
#
_entry.id   AF-A0A967Y4I7-F1
#
_cell.length_a   1.000
_cell.length_b   1.000
_cell.length_c   1.000
_cell.angle_alpha   90.00
_cell.angle_beta   90.00
_cell.angle_gamma   90.00
#
_symmetry.space_group_name_H-M   'P 1'
#
loop_
_entity.id
_entity.type
_entity.pdbx_description
1 polymer ?
#
loop_
_entity_poly.entity_id
_entity_poly.type
_entity_poly.pdbx_seq_one_letter_code
_entity_poly.pdbx_strand_id
1 'polypeptide(L)' 'PRGFSDGEEDFLNLVDRDDMDAVIIATPWLWHTTMAVAAMKTGKWVGTEVPAAVTEQDCWDLVNTSEATGM' A
#
# COMPACT_ATOMS: atom_id res chain seq x y z
N PRO A 1 14.74 14.47 -3.44
CA PRO A 1 13.71 13.41 -3.60
C PRO A 1 12.52 13.93 -4.41
N ARG A 2 11.91 13.08 -5.24
CA ARG A 2 10.66 13.42 -5.94
C ARG A 2 9.49 13.27 -4.97
N GLY A 3 8.67 14.31 -4.82
CA GLY A 3 7.43 14.26 -4.06
C GLY A 3 6.23 13.91 -4.95
N PHE A 4 5.20 13.35 -4.34
CA PHE A 4 3.91 13.03 -4.96
C PHE A 4 2.85 13.74 -4.10
N SER A 5 2.23 14.77 -4.66
CA SER A 5 1.31 15.69 -3.97
C SER A 5 0.16 16.18 -4.86
N ASP A 6 -0.09 15.53 -6.00
CA ASP A 6 -1.22 15.82 -6.89
C ASP A 6 -2.52 15.14 -6.39
N GLY A 7 -2.97 15.58 -5.21
CA GLY A 7 -4.14 15.03 -4.53
C GLY A 7 -3.85 13.82 -3.63
N GLU A 8 -4.90 13.29 -3.01
CA GLU A 8 -4.80 12.22 -2.00
C GLU A 8 -4.33 10.87 -2.60
N GLU A 9 -4.62 10.63 -3.88
CA GLU A 9 -4.29 9.37 -4.57
C GLU A 9 -2.97 9.40 -5.36
N ASP A 10 -2.17 10.48 -5.27
CA ASP A 10 -0.90 10.56 -6.00
C ASP A 10 0.13 9.49 -5.56
N PHE A 11 -0.12 8.83 -4.43
CA PHE A 11 0.63 7.63 -4.04
C PHE A 11 0.53 6.50 -5.08
N LEU A 12 -0.54 6.45 -5.88
CA LEU A 12 -0.68 5.48 -6.97
C LEU A 12 0.44 5.66 -8.01
N ASN A 13 0.77 6.91 -8.34
CA ASN A 13 1.90 7.22 -9.22
C ASN A 13 3.25 6.90 -8.57
N LEU A 14 3.34 6.94 -7.24
CA LEU A 14 4.53 6.52 -6.51
C LEU A 14 4.72 5.00 -6.62
N VAL A 15 3.68 4.22 -6.33
CA VAL A 15 3.75 2.74 -6.33
C VAL A 15 3.78 2.15 -7.73
N ASP A 16 3.41 2.88 -8.79
CA ASP A 16 3.54 2.42 -10.18
C ASP A 16 4.99 2.48 -10.71
N ARG A 17 5.92 3.02 -9.92
CA ARG A 17 7.33 3.11 -10.33
C ARG A 17 8.01 1.76 -10.35
N ASP A 18 8.85 1.57 -11.36
CA ASP A 18 9.67 0.35 -11.54
C ASP A 18 11.06 0.44 -10.89
N ASP A 19 11.43 1.59 -10.31
CA ASP A 19 12.75 1.85 -9.71
C ASP A 19 12.74 1.74 -8.17
N MET A 20 11.78 1.01 -7.60
CA MET A 20 11.68 0.75 -6.16
C MET A 20 11.16 -0.66 -5.86
N ASP A 21 11.73 -1.28 -4.83
CA ASP A 21 11.38 -2.66 -4.44
C ASP A 21 10.31 -2.71 -3.33
N ALA A 22 10.18 -1.66 -2.53
CA ALA A 22 9.37 -1.66 -1.32
C ALA A 22 8.82 -0.28 -0.94
N VAL A 23 7.75 -0.27 -0.15
CA VAL A 23 7.15 0.94 0.43
C VAL A 23 6.95 0.81 1.93
N ILE A 24 7.08 1.93 2.64
CA ILE A 24 6.71 2.07 4.04
C ILE A 24 5.55 3.06 4.13
N ILE A 25 4.44 2.61 4.73
CA ILE A 25 3.21 3.38 4.90
C ILE A 25 3.15 3.88 6.34
N ALA A 26 3.17 5.20 6.52
CA ALA A 26 3.09 5.90 7.81
C ALA A 26 2.12 7.09 7.70
N THR A 27 1.00 6.87 7.03
CA THR A 27 -0.06 7.85 6.78
C THR A 27 -1.14 7.73 7.86
N PRO A 28 -2.24 8.52 7.82
CA PRO A 28 -3.38 8.23 8.67
C PRO A 28 -3.91 6.81 8.42
N TRP A 29 -4.19 6.09 9.51
CA TRP A 29 -4.67 4.70 9.56
C TRP A 29 -5.74 4.28 8.53
N LEU A 30 -6.63 5.18 8.12
CA LEU A 30 -7.69 4.90 7.14
C LEU A 30 -7.14 4.54 5.75
N TRP A 31 -5.89 4.92 5.47
CA TRP A 31 -5.25 4.68 4.17
C TRP A 31 -4.39 3.42 4.13
N HIS A 32 -4.05 2.84 5.29
CA HIS A 32 -3.06 1.76 5.38
C HIS A 32 -3.42 0.58 4.48
N THR A 33 -4.66 0.09 4.57
CA THR A 33 -5.13 -1.05 3.78
C THR A 33 -5.14 -0.76 2.29
N THR A 34 -5.74 0.36 1.86
CA THR A 34 -5.82 0.73 0.44
C THR A 34 -4.43 0.91 -0.18
N MET A 35 -3.52 1.58 0.52
CA MET A 35 -2.15 1.80 0.06
C MET A 35 -1.36 0.49 0.01
N ALA A 36 -1.51 -0.38 1.01
CA ALA A 36 -0.85 -1.69 1.03
C ALA A 36 -1.33 -2.59 -0.11
N VAL A 37 -2.64 -2.65 -0.34
CA VAL A 37 -3.23 -3.43 -1.45
C VAL A 37 -2.75 -2.91 -2.81
N ALA A 38 -2.73 -1.59 -3.01
CA ALA A 38 -2.23 -1.00 -4.25
C ALA A 38 -0.74 -1.29 -4.49
N ALA A 39 0.08 -1.21 -3.45
CA ALA A 39 1.51 -1.50 -3.53
C ALA A 39 1.78 -3.00 -3.80
N MET A 40 1.09 -3.91 -3.13
CA MET A 40 1.24 -5.35 -3.41
C MET A 40 0.83 -5.70 -4.85
N LYS A 41 -0.26 -5.10 -5.36
CA LYS A 41 -0.71 -5.30 -6.76
C LYS A 41 0.31 -4.83 -7.80
N THR A 42 1.22 -3.94 -7.44
CA THR A 42 2.30 -3.46 -8.31
C THR A 42 3.64 -4.17 -8.03
N GLY A 43 3.64 -5.24 -7.22
CA GLY A 43 4.80 -6.08 -6.93
C GLY A 43 5.76 -5.51 -5.89
N LYS A 44 5.35 -4.52 -5.08
CA LYS A 44 6.21 -3.91 -4.04
C LYS A 44 6.00 -4.56 -2.68
N TRP A 45 7.09 -4.81 -1.96
CA TRP A 45 7.04 -5.21 -0.56
C TRP A 45 6.47 -4.08 0.30
N VAL A 46 5.60 -4.42 1.26
CA VAL A 46 4.90 -3.41 2.06
C VAL A 46 5.23 -3.58 3.54
N GLY A 47 5.66 -2.48 4.16
CA GLY A 47 5.62 -2.30 5.62
C GLY A 47 4.63 -1.20 5.96
N THR A 48 3.68 -1.46 6.86
CA THR A 48 2.74 -0.43 7.33
C THR A 48 2.87 -0.22 8.83
N GLU A 49 2.71 1.02 9.26
CA GLU A 49 2.57 1.38 10.67
C GLU A 49 1.25 0.82 11.23
N VAL A 50 1.13 0.75 12.56
CA VAL A 50 -0.03 0.14 13.21
C VAL A 50 -1.21 1.12 13.32
N PRO A 51 -2.47 0.65 13.14
CA PRO A 51 -2.88 -0.68 12.71
C PRO A 51 -2.82 -0.84 11.18
N ALA A 52 -2.57 -2.05 10.67
CA ALA A 52 -2.58 -2.32 9.23
C ALA A 52 -4.00 -2.31 8.61
N ALA A 53 -5.01 -2.55 9.44
CA ALA A 53 -6.41 -2.71 9.06
C ALA A 53 -7.31 -2.23 10.21
N VAL A 54 -8.47 -1.65 9.90
CA VAL A 54 -9.42 -1.13 10.90
C VAL A 54 -10.76 -1.88 10.90
N THR A 55 -11.02 -2.68 9.87
CA THR A 55 -12.17 -3.58 9.79
C THR A 55 -11.74 -5.03 9.53
N GLU A 56 -12.65 -5.99 9.73
CA GLU A 56 -12.40 -7.39 9.35
C GLU A 56 -12.21 -7.55 7.83
N GLN A 57 -12.97 -6.78 7.03
CA GLN A 57 -12.85 -6.80 5.58
C GLN A 57 -11.46 -6.34 5.14
N ASP A 58 -10.91 -5.30 5.78
CA ASP A 58 -9.55 -4.82 5.50
C ASP A 58 -8.50 -5.92 5.74
N CYS A 59 -8.65 -6.69 6.82
CA CYS A 59 -7.77 -7.82 7.10
C CYS A 59 -7.83 -8.86 5.98
N TRP A 60 -9.03 -9.20 5.51
CA TRP A 60 -9.21 -10.13 4.39
C TRP A 60 -8.67 -9.58 3.08
N ASP A 61 -8.83 -8.29 2.81
CA ASP A 61 -8.30 -7.65 1.61
C ASP A 61 -6.76 -7.72 1.55
N LEU A 62 -6.09 -7.59 2.71
CA LEU A 62 -4.64 -7.78 2.81
C LEU A 62 -4.24 -9.24 2.54
N VAL A 63 -4.88 -10.21 3.20
CA VAL A 63 -4.59 -11.64 3.02
C VAL A 63 -4.81 -12.06 1.56
N ASN A 64 -5.98 -11.75 1.01
CA ASN A 64 -6.34 -12.11 -0.36
C ASN A 64 -5.39 -11.49 -1.38
N THR A 65 -4.96 -10.24 -1.15
CA THR A 65 -4.02 -9.57 -2.05
C THR A 65 -2.63 -10.20 -1.98
N SER A 66 -2.13 -10.49 -0.77
CA SER A 66 -0.86 -11.20 -0.57
C SER A 66 -0.88 -12.55 -1.29
N GLU A 67 -1.90 -13.38 -1.07
CA GLU A 67 -2.04 -14.69 -1.72
C GLU A 67 -2.15 -14.60 -3.25
N ALA A 68 -2.87 -13.59 -3.78
CA ALA A 68 -3.05 -13.41 -5.22
C ALA A 68 -1.80 -12.87 -5.93
N THR A 69 -0.97 -12.09 -5.23
CA THR A 69 0.21 -11.41 -5.81
C THR A 69 1.53 -12.10 -5.48
N GLY A 70 1.56 -12.97 -4.47
CA GLY A 70 2.78 -13.59 -3.95
C GLY A 70 3.66 -12.63 -3.15
N MET A 71 3.09 -11.49 -2.73
CA MET A 71 3.75 -10.46 -1.93
C MET A 71 3.51 -10.64 -0.43
#